data_AF-A0A7C4I0A7-F1
#
_entry.id   AF-A0A7C4I0A7-F1
#
_cell.length_a   1.000
_cell.length_b   1.000
_cell.length_c   1.000
_cell.angle_alpha   90.00
_cell.angle_beta   90.00
_cell.angle_gamma   90.00
#
_symmetry.space_group_name_H-M   'P 1'
#
loop_
_entity.id
_entity.type
_entity.pdbx_description
1 polymer ?
#
loop_
_entity_poly.entity_id
_entity_poly.type
_entity_poly.pdbx_seq_one_letter_code
_entity_poly.pdbx_strand_id
1 'polypeptide(L)'
;MKRIVSVLRKHGAKEIHLRIASPPVKHPCYFGIDFPTEKELIANEMSIPEIANYIGVNSIKYLEVEDMMNILKENKIKFCNACFSGKYPVEIDKTKLKKNIFES
;
A
#
# COMPACT_ATOMS: atom_id res chain seq x y z
N MET A 1 -4.65 -9.63 6.32
CA MET A 1 -5.96 -9.02 6.69
C MET A 1 -7.11 -10.02 6.81
N LYS A 2 -7.37 -10.89 5.82
CA LYS A 2 -8.48 -11.88 5.84
C LYS A 2 -8.65 -12.66 7.14
N ARG A 3 -7.55 -13.10 7.76
CA ARG A 3 -7.57 -13.83 9.05
C ARG A 3 -8.22 -13.00 10.17
N ILE A 4 -7.87 -11.73 10.30
CA ILE A 4 -8.43 -10.82 11.32
C ILE A 4 -9.93 -10.64 11.09
N VAL A 5 -10.33 -10.40 9.84
CA VAL A 5 -11.74 -10.25 9.47
C VAL A 5 -12.55 -11.51 9.80
N SER A 6 -12.01 -12.69 9.50
CA SER A 6 -12.64 -13.96 9.85
C SER A 6 -12.84 -14.12 11.36
N VAL A 7 -11.84 -13.78 12.18
CA VAL A 7 -11.96 -13.80 13.64
C VAL A 7 -13.04 -12.84 14.14
N LEU A 8 -13.06 -11.61 13.64
CA LEU A 8 -14.07 -10.62 14.03
C LEU A 8 -15.49 -11.06 13.68
N ARG A 9 -15.70 -11.61 12.47
CA ARG A 9 -17.00 -12.16 12.06
C ARG A 9 -17.44 -13.33 12.93
N LYS A 10 -16.51 -14.24 13.25
CA LYS A 10 -16.78 -15.39 14.13
C LYS A 10 -17.26 -14.97 15.52
N HIS A 11 -16.83 -13.79 16.00
CA HIS A 11 -17.25 -13.22 17.28
C HIS A 11 -18.43 -12.25 17.17
N GLY A 12 -19.20 -12.31 16.07
CA GLY A 12 -20.48 -11.59 15.95
C GLY A 12 -20.39 -10.15 15.50
N ALA A 13 -19.26 -9.69 14.94
CA ALA A 13 -19.18 -8.35 14.37
C ALA A 13 -20.22 -8.16 13.25
N LYS A 14 -21.17 -7.24 13.45
CA LYS A 14 -22.25 -6.93 12.50
C LYS A 14 -21.70 -6.29 11.22
N GLU A 15 -20.81 -5.33 11.36
CA GLU A 15 -20.14 -4.65 10.24
C GLU A 15 -18.65 -4.53 10.53
N ILE A 16 -17.83 -4.61 9.48
CA ILE A 16 -16.38 -4.45 9.56
C ILE A 16 -15.98 -3.43 8.50
N HIS A 17 -15.40 -2.33 8.94
CA HIS A 17 -14.88 -1.27 8.09
C HIS A 17 -13.38 -1.13 8.31
N LEU A 18 -12.59 -1.36 7.26
CA LEU A 18 -11.14 -1.18 7.32
C LEU A 18 -10.76 0.26 6.99
N ARG A 19 -9.86 0.82 7.79
CA ARG A 19 -9.25 2.14 7.58
C ARG A 19 -7.75 1.96 7.60
N ILE A 20 -7.11 2.19 6.47
CA ILE A 20 -5.68 2.00 6.30
C ILE A 20 -5.03 3.36 6.40
N ALA A 21 -4.15 3.53 7.40
CA ALA A 21 -3.47 4.80 7.70
C ALA A 21 -2.36 5.16 6.68
N SER A 22 -2.28 4.44 5.57
CA SER A 22 -1.33 4.63 4.49
C SER A 22 -2.08 4.65 3.17
N PRO A 23 -1.57 5.37 2.16
CA PRO A 23 -2.01 5.18 0.79
C PRO A 23 -1.75 3.74 0.30
N PRO A 24 -2.46 3.30 -0.75
CA PRO A 24 -2.20 2.00 -1.34
C PRO A 24 -0.77 1.94 -1.91
N VAL A 25 0.01 0.95 -1.47
CA VAL A 25 1.32 0.68 -2.06
C VAL A 25 1.12 0.08 -3.45
N LYS A 26 1.63 0.77 -4.47
CA LYS A 26 1.48 0.41 -5.89
C LYS A 26 2.82 0.16 -6.59
N HIS A 27 3.93 0.53 -5.95
CA HIS A 27 5.26 0.37 -6.53
C HIS A 27 6.23 -0.24 -5.51
N PRO A 28 7.18 -1.09 -5.96
CA PRO A 28 8.23 -1.64 -5.11
C PRO A 28 9.14 -0.53 -4.59
N CYS A 29 9.82 -0.75 -3.47
CA CYS A 29 10.83 0.19 -3.01
C CYS A 29 12.22 -0.24 -3.51
N TYR A 30 13.04 0.73 -3.94
CA TYR A 30 14.44 0.53 -4.34
C TYR A 30 15.44 1.09 -3.31
N PHE A 31 14.94 1.54 -2.16
CA PHE A 31 15.73 2.15 -1.09
C PHE A 31 15.77 1.28 0.18
N GLY A 32 15.58 -0.03 0.04
CA GLY A 32 15.79 -1.01 1.11
C GLY A 32 14.56 -1.43 1.91
N ILE A 33 13.34 -1.01 1.53
CA ILE A 33 12.11 -1.59 2.07
C ILE A 33 11.73 -2.78 1.18
N ASP A 34 11.53 -3.95 1.79
CA ASP A 34 11.06 -5.13 1.07
C ASP A 34 9.55 -5.05 0.79
N PHE A 35 9.19 -4.50 -0.39
CA PHE A 35 7.81 -4.49 -0.89
C PHE A 35 7.65 -5.40 -2.08
N PRO A 36 6.62 -6.27 -2.15
CA PRO A 36 6.36 -7.17 -3.27
C PRO A 36 6.46 -6.52 -4.64
N THR A 37 6.66 -7.33 -5.68
CA THR A 37 6.69 -6.82 -7.05
C THR A 37 5.37 -6.15 -7.43
N GLU A 38 5.36 -5.29 -8.46
CA GLU A 38 4.14 -4.56 -8.85
C GLU A 38 2.95 -5.48 -9.11
N LYS A 39 3.17 -6.67 -9.69
CA LYS A 39 2.12 -7.65 -9.99
C LYS A 39 1.58 -8.38 -8.74
N GLU A 40 2.36 -8.43 -7.67
CA GLU A 40 1.95 -9.05 -6.41
C GLU A 40 1.23 -8.08 -5.49
N LEU A 41 1.34 -6.77 -5.76
CA LEU A 41 0.63 -5.74 -5.02
C LEU A 41 -0.84 -5.72 -5.43
N ILE A 42 -1.70 -6.15 -4.51
CA ILE A 42 -3.16 -6.21 -4.72
C ILE A 42 -3.78 -4.89 -5.19
N ALA A 43 -3.18 -3.74 -4.81
CA ALA A 43 -3.65 -2.41 -5.20
C ALA A 43 -3.41 -2.05 -6.67
N ASN A 44 -2.64 -2.86 -7.40
CA ASN A 44 -2.46 -2.75 -8.85
C ASN A 44 -3.43 -3.65 -9.63
N GLU A 45 -3.82 -4.78 -9.06
CA GLU A 45 -4.69 -5.77 -9.71
C GLU A 45 -6.18 -5.57 -9.40
N MET A 46 -6.50 -4.84 -8.31
CA MET A 46 -7.87 -4.68 -7.83
C MET A 46 -8.17 -3.23 -7.43
N SER A 47 -9.35 -2.76 -7.80
CA SER A 47 -9.92 -1.51 -7.29
C SER A 47 -10.25 -1.60 -5.79
N ILE A 48 -10.43 -0.46 -5.13
CA ILE A 48 -10.76 -0.40 -3.70
C ILE A 48 -12.03 -1.22 -3.35
N PRO A 49 -13.14 -1.14 -4.11
CA PRO A 49 -14.31 -2.00 -3.88
C PRO A 49 -14.00 -3.50 -4.06
N GLU A 50 -13.20 -3.86 -5.06
CA GLU A 50 -12.80 -5.26 -5.30
C GLU A 50 -11.92 -5.78 -4.16
N ILE A 51 -11.03 -4.95 -3.60
CA ILE A 51 -10.23 -5.30 -2.42
C ILE A 51 -11.14 -5.51 -1.20
N ALA A 52 -12.16 -4.66 -1.00
CA ALA A 52 -13.11 -4.84 0.10
C ALA A 52 -13.82 -6.19 0.02
N ASN A 53 -14.31 -6.53 -1.18
CA ASN A 53 -14.95 -7.81 -1.47
C ASN A 53 -13.98 -8.97 -1.30
N TYR A 54 -12.77 -8.85 -1.83
CA TYR A 54 -11.73 -9.86 -1.70
C TYR A 54 -11.44 -10.16 -0.22
N ILE A 55 -11.31 -9.13 0.62
CA ILE A 55 -11.01 -9.29 2.06
C ILE A 55 -12.25 -9.77 2.85
N GLY A 56 -13.47 -9.44 2.40
CA GLY A 56 -14.73 -9.79 3.06
C GLY A 56 -15.24 -8.76 4.07
N VAL A 57 -15.05 -7.47 3.78
CA VAL A 57 -15.43 -6.35 4.67
C VAL A 57 -16.50 -5.46 4.03
N ASN A 58 -17.23 -4.70 4.85
CA ASN A 58 -18.29 -3.80 4.36
C ASN A 58 -17.72 -2.60 3.61
N SER A 59 -16.62 -2.02 4.10
CA SER A 59 -15.89 -1.00 3.35
C SER A 59 -14.42 -0.96 3.72
N ILE A 60 -13.61 -0.46 2.79
CA ILE A 60 -12.21 -0.12 3.01
C ILE A 60 -11.97 1.30 2.53
N LYS A 61 -11.18 2.05 3.29
CA LYS A 61 -10.70 3.37 2.88
C LYS A 61 -9.22 3.48 3.21
N TYR A 62 -8.45 4.00 2.26
CA TYR A 62 -7.04 4.31 2.41
C TYR A 62 -6.88 5.82 2.68
N LEU A 63 -5.75 6.19 3.26
CA LEU A 63 -5.33 7.59 3.31
C LEU A 63 -4.91 8.03 1.91
N GLU A 64 -5.31 9.22 1.47
CA GLU A 64 -4.88 9.74 0.17
C GLU A 64 -3.41 10.21 0.25
N VAL A 65 -2.66 10.06 -0.84
CA VAL A 65 -1.24 10.45 -0.87
C VAL A 65 -1.11 11.95 -0.61
N GLU A 66 -1.99 12.75 -1.20
CA GLU A 66 -2.02 14.21 -1.08
C GLU A 66 -2.24 14.64 0.37
N ASP A 67 -3.20 14.01 1.05
CA ASP A 67 -3.51 14.28 2.47
C ASP A 67 -2.31 13.93 3.36
N MET A 68 -1.72 12.75 3.14
CA MET A 68 -0.51 12.33 3.85
C MET A 68 0.63 13.34 3.65
N MET A 69 0.87 13.78 2.41
CA MET A 69 1.92 14.74 2.12
C MET A 69 1.62 16.12 2.69
N ASN A 70 0.35 16.55 2.74
CA ASN A 70 -0.02 17.83 3.34
C ASN A 70 0.32 17.90 4.83
N ILE A 71 0.07 16.82 5.57
CA ILE A 71 0.44 16.72 7.00
C ILE A 71 1.96 16.83 7.16
N LEU A 72 2.74 16.21 6.27
CA LEU A 72 4.20 16.20 6.37
C LEU A 72 4.86 17.53 5.95
N LYS A 73 4.19 18.36 5.13
CA LYS A 73 4.73 19.64 4.61
C LYS A 73 5.12 20.62 5.71
N GLU A 74 4.48 20.58 6.87
CA GLU A 74 4.75 21.47 8.00
C GLU A 74 6.22 21.38 8.48
N ASN A 75 6.88 20.26 8.22
CA ASN A 75 8.25 19.99 8.67
C ASN A 75 9.35 20.53 7.74
N LYS A 76 9.04 21.19 6.62
CA LYS A 76 10.00 21.68 5.59
C LYS A 76 10.95 20.60 5.00
N ILE A 77 10.73 19.33 5.33
CA ILE A 77 11.51 18.18 4.85
C ILE A 77 10.77 17.55 3.66
N LYS A 78 11.53 17.19 2.61
CA LYS A 78 10.99 16.43 1.47
C LYS A 78 10.98 14.94 1.81
N PHE A 79 9.81 14.32 1.77
CA PHE A 79 9.65 12.89 1.99
C PHE A 79 9.52 12.12 0.68
N CYS A 80 10.14 10.95 0.60
CA CYS A 80 9.91 10.02 -0.50
C CYS A 80 8.51 9.41 -0.38
N ASN A 81 7.75 9.42 -1.47
CA ASN A 81 6.43 8.77 -1.57
C ASN A 81 6.33 7.84 -2.79
N ALA A 82 7.46 7.43 -3.36
CA ALA A 82 7.54 6.72 -4.64
C ALA A 82 6.77 5.39 -4.64
N CYS A 83 6.70 4.70 -3.49
CA CYS A 83 5.96 3.45 -3.34
C CYS A 83 4.44 3.62 -3.57
N PHE A 84 3.93 4.85 -3.42
CA PHE A 84 2.54 5.21 -3.67
C PHE A 84 2.34 5.95 -4.99
N SER A 85 3.26 6.86 -5.33
CA SER A 85 3.14 7.79 -6.46
C SER A 85 3.84 7.34 -7.74
N GLY A 86 4.77 6.39 -7.65
CA GLY A 86 5.66 5.98 -8.73
C GLY A 86 6.76 6.99 -9.06
N LYS A 87 6.82 8.14 -8.38
CA LYS A 87 7.79 9.22 -8.64
C LYS A 87 9.00 9.07 -7.72
N TYR A 88 10.03 8.42 -8.23
CA TYR A 88 11.29 8.24 -7.50
C TYR A 88 12.12 9.52 -7.51
N PRO A 89 12.83 9.84 -6.40
CA PRO A 89 13.71 11.00 -6.32
C PRO A 89 14.97 10.87 -7.19
N VAL A 90 15.27 9.65 -7.66
CA VAL A 90 16.37 9.34 -8.59
C VAL A 90 15.83 8.45 -9.71
N GLU A 91 16.52 8.45 -10.85
CA GLU A 91 16.19 7.56 -11.95
C GLU A 91 16.45 6.09 -11.54
N ILE A 92 15.46 5.24 -11.78
CA ILE A 92 15.55 3.81 -11.47
C ILE A 92 15.76 3.04 -12.76
N ASP A 93 16.97 2.50 -12.94
CA ASP A 93 17.25 1.53 -13.99
C ASP A 93 16.65 0.17 -13.61
N LYS A 94 15.41 -0.07 -14.04
CA LYS A 94 14.69 -1.33 -13.79
C LYS A 94 15.35 -2.57 -14.40
N THR A 95 16.31 -2.39 -15.33
CA THR A 95 17.05 -3.52 -15.93
C THR A 95 18.18 -4.00 -15.02
N LYS A 96 18.80 -3.07 -14.28
CA LYS A 96 19.91 -3.34 -13.35
C LYS A 96 19.50 -3.43 -11.90
N LEU A 97 18.35 -2.88 -11.52
CA LEU A 97 17.81 -2.89 -10.15
C LEU A 97 16.55 -3.78 -10.12
N LYS A 98 16.75 -5.10 -10.12
CA LYS A 98 15.69 -6.03 -9.76
C LYS A 98 15.55 -6.03 -8.23
N LYS A 99 14.31 -5.99 -7.75
CA LYS A 99 13.97 -6.05 -6.32
C LYS A 99 14.75 -7.15 -5.58
N ASN A 100 14.93 -8.30 -6.23
CA ASN A 100 15.53 -9.50 -5.63
C ASN A 100 17.05 -9.61 -5.88
N ILE A 101 17.77 -8.53 -6.20
CA ILE A 101 19.23 -8.61 -6.44
C ILE A 101 20.00 -9.17 -5.25
N PHE A 102 19.47 -8.98 -4.04
CA PHE A 102 20.07 -9.45 -2.80
C PHE A 102 19.32 -10.64 -2.18
N GLU A 103 18.24 -11.10 -2.82
CA GLU A 103 17.48 -12.28 -2.39
C GLU A 103 17.91 -13.45 -3.28
N SER A 104 19.01 -14.11 -2.87
CA SER A 104 19.55 -15.35 -3.44
C SER A 104 18.85 -16.58 -2.87
#